data_AF-A0A972YA93-F1
#
_entry.id   AF-A0A972YA93-F1
#
_cell.length_a   1.000
_cell.length_b   1.000
_cell.length_c   1.000
_cell.angle_alpha   90.00
_cell.angle_beta   90.00
_cell.angle_gamma   90.00
#
_symmetry.space_group_name_H-M   'P 1'
#
loop_
_entity.id
_entity.type
_entity.pdbx_description
1 polymer ?
#
loop_
_entity_poly.entity_id
_entity_poly.type
_entity_poly.pdbx_seq_one_letter_code
_entity_poly.pdbx_strand_id
1 'polypeptide(L)' 'MCIPLDDPAMVCWLKTQVRVIEAWREELACRAEIDIPALLRLEEHYAWLTSEVARLEDPSSRQAA' A
#
# COMPACT_ATOMS: atom_id res chain seq x y z
N MET A 1 10.20 -11.19 -17.32
CA MET A 1 10.52 -9.75 -17.35
C MET A 1 10.38 -9.22 -15.94
N CYS A 2 11.47 -8.85 -15.28
CA CYS A 2 11.40 -8.09 -14.05
C CYS A 2 11.12 -6.64 -14.45
N ILE A 3 9.98 -6.09 -14.05
CA ILE A 3 9.70 -4.67 -14.23
C ILE A 3 10.66 -3.93 -13.27
N PRO A 4 11.44 -2.94 -13.73
CA PRO A 4 12.27 -2.13 -12.84
C PRO A 4 11.40 -1.56 -11.72
N LEU A 5 11.82 -1.71 -10.46
CA LEU A 5 11.11 -1.15 -9.29
C LEU A 5 10.98 0.38 -9.37
N ASP A 6 11.77 0.99 -10.25
CA ASP A 6 11.90 2.43 -10.47
C ASP A 6 10.97 2.92 -11.60
N ASP A 7 10.16 2.03 -12.19
CA ASP A 7 9.20 2.40 -13.23
C ASP A 7 8.12 3.33 -12.63
N PRO A 8 7.99 4.58 -13.12
CA PRO A 8 6.92 5.48 -12.68
C PRO A 8 5.51 4.88 -12.81
N ALA A 9 5.31 3.98 -13.78
CA ALA A 9 4.05 3.25 -13.95
C ALA A 9 3.81 2.27 -12.79
N MET A 10 4.86 1.62 -12.27
CA MET A 10 4.77 0.74 -11.10
C MET A 10 4.41 1.54 -9.85
N VAL A 11 5.09 2.68 -9.60
CA VAL A 11 4.77 3.54 -8.44
C VAL A 11 3.33 4.07 -8.53
N CYS A 12 2.88 4.47 -9.72
CA CYS A 12 1.50 4.88 -9.95
C CYS A 12 0.49 3.75 -9.67
N TRP A 13 0.83 2.52 -10.09
CA TRP A 13 0.03 1.34 -9.80
C TRP A 13 -0.03 1.04 -8.30
N LEU A 14 1.10 1.11 -7.57
CA LEU A 14 1.16 0.91 -6.12
C LEU A 14 0.33 1.93 -5.36
N LYS A 15 0.36 3.21 -5.75
CA LYS A 15 -0.53 4.25 -5.19
C LYS A 15 -2.01 3.92 -5.40
N THR A 16 -2.35 3.33 -6.54
CA THR A 16 -3.71 2.86 -6.81
C THR A 16 -4.07 1.73 -5.85
N GLN A 17 -3.14 0.80 -5.58
CA GLN A 17 -3.36 -0.28 -4.60
C GLN A 17 -3.59 0.27 -3.18
N VAL A 18 -2.84 1.31 -2.75
CA VAL A 18 -3.07 1.98 -1.46
C VAL A 18 -4.52 2.47 -1.33
N ARG A 19 -5.05 3.13 -2.37
CA ARG A 19 -6.45 3.62 -2.37
C ARG A 19 -7.48 2.50 -2.31
N VAL A 20 -7.21 1.37 -2.97
CA VAL A 20 -8.10 0.20 -2.92
C VAL A 20 -8.15 -0.36 -1.49
N ILE A 21 -6.99 -0.48 -0.85
CA ILE A 21 -6.90 -0.97 0.53
C ILE A 21 -7.59 0.00 1.50
N GLU A 22 -7.41 1.30 1.31
CA GLU A 22 -8.09 2.35 2.08
C GLU A 22 -9.62 2.20 1.98
N ALA A 23 -10.17 2.04 0.77
CA ALA A 23 -11.59 1.81 0.58
C ALA A 23 -12.08 0.50 1.25
N TRP A 24 -11.28 -0.57 1.21
CA TRP A 24 -11.61 -1.81 1.92
C TRP A 24 -11.60 -1.66 3.45
N ARG A 25 -10.72 -0.82 4.00
CA ARG A 25 -10.70 -0.52 5.45
C ARG A 25 -11.98 0.18 5.86
N GLU A 26 -12.41 1.17 5.08
CA GLU A 26 -13.67 1.89 5.30
C GLU A 26 -14.87 0.95 5.20
N GLU A 27 -14.89 0.07 4.18
CA GLU A 27 -15.98 -0.90 4.00
C GLU A 27 -16.08 -1.87 5.18
N LEU A 28 -14.95 -2.42 5.65
CA LEU A 28 -14.91 -3.33 6.80
C LEU A 28 -15.38 -2.64 8.09
N ALA A 29 -15.01 -1.38 8.29
CA ALA A 29 -15.44 -0.61 9.46
C ALA A 29 -16.95 -0.36 9.49
N CYS A 30 -17.63 -0.36 8.33
CA CYS A 30 -19.08 -0.20 8.23
C CYS A 30 -19.88 -1.51 8.41
N ARG A 31 -19.23 -2.68 8.51
CA ARG A 31 -19.94 -3.96 8.65
C ARG A 31 -20.48 -4.14 10.07
N ALA A 32 -21.69 -4.71 10.16
CA ALA A 32 -22.36 -4.98 11.44
C ALA A 32 -21.59 -6.02 12.29
N GLU A 33 -20.89 -6.95 11.64
CA GLU A 33 -19.95 -7.87 12.27
C GLU A 33 -18.55 -7.60 11.73
N ILE A 34 -17.70 -7.05 12.59
CA ILE A 34 -16.32 -6.73 12.24
C ILE A 34 -15.46 -7.98 12.46
N ASP A 35 -14.89 -8.50 11.39
CA ASP A 35 -13.80 -9.48 11.45
C ASP A 35 -12.51 -8.76 11.85
N ILE A 36 -12.26 -8.70 13.17
CA ILE A 36 -11.11 -8.01 13.75
C ILE A 36 -9.77 -8.55 13.19
N PRO A 37 -9.54 -9.87 13.09
CA PRO A 37 -8.35 -10.40 12.43
C PRO A 37 -8.17 -9.96 10.97
N ALA A 38 -9.25 -9.88 10.19
CA ALA A 38 -9.18 -9.36 8.83
C ALA A 38 -8.84 -7.86 8.79
N LEU A 39 -9.45 -7.07 9.67
CA LEU A 39 -9.17 -5.64 9.77
C LEU A 39 -7.72 -5.36 10.14
N LEU A 40 -7.18 -6.05 11.15
CA LEU A 40 -5.78 -5.86 11.58
C LEU A 40 -4.77 -6.18 10.46
N ARG A 41 -4.97 -7.28 9.73
CA ARG A 41 -4.12 -7.62 8.58
C ARG A 41 -4.19 -6.54 7.50
N LEU A 42 -5.36 -5.95 7.29
CA LEU A 42 -5.54 -4.90 6.30
C LEU A 42 -4.87 -3.59 6.73
N GLU A 43 -4.95 -3.23 8.01
CA GLU A 43 -4.24 -2.10 8.61
C GLU A 43 -2.71 -2.25 8.48
N GLU A 44 -2.17 -3.43 8.82
CA GLU A 44 -0.75 -3.74 8.66
C GLU A 44 -0.31 -3.62 7.19
N HIS A 45 -1.12 -4.17 6.27
CA HIS A 45 -0.83 -4.11 4.84
C HIS A 45 -0.88 -2.68 4.29
N TYR A 46 -1.86 -1.89 4.72
CA TYR A 46 -1.97 -0.47 4.38
C TYR A 46 -0.74 0.31 4.85
N ALA A 47 -0.33 0.13 6.10
CA ALA A 47 0.83 0.80 6.68
C ALA A 47 2.13 0.43 5.96
N TRP A 48 2.32 -0.85 5.67
CA TRP A 48 3.47 -1.35 4.92
C TRP A 48 3.52 -0.75 3.51
N LEU A 49 2.44 -0.86 2.74
CA LEU A 49 2.43 -0.40 1.35
C LEU A 49 2.60 1.12 1.24
N THR A 50 1.97 1.88 2.15
CA THR A 50 2.13 3.34 2.21
C THR A 50 3.59 3.72 2.46
N SER A 51 4.27 3.02 3.37
CA SER A 51 5.68 3.24 3.68
C SER A 51 6.59 2.90 2.48
N GLU A 52 6.30 1.78 1.80
CA GLU A 52 7.06 1.37 0.62
C GLU A 52 6.88 2.35 -0.56
N VAL A 53 5.66 2.84 -0.79
CA VAL A 53 5.41 3.88 -1.79
C VAL A 53 6.20 5.14 -1.45
N ALA A 54 6.15 5.62 -0.20
CA ALA A 54 6.91 6.80 0.22
C ALA A 54 8.43 6.62 0.02
N ARG A 55 8.96 5.43 0.32
CA ARG A 55 10.37 5.07 0.09
C ARG A 55 10.73 5.06 -1.40
N LEU A 56 9.85 4.51 -2.24
CA LEU A 56 10.06 4.47 -3.68
C LEU A 56 9.94 5.85 -4.32
N GLU A 57 9.18 6.79 -3.73
CA GLU A 57 9.06 8.16 -4.19
C GLU A 57 10.28 9.03 -3.83
N ASP A 58 10.91 8.77 -2.69
CA ASP A 58 12.11 9.47 -2.24
C ASP A 58 13.33 9.15 -3.13
N PRO A 59 13.87 10.12 -3.89
CA PRO A 59 15.06 9.92 -4.71
C PRO A 59 16.31 9.58 -3.90
N SER A 60 16.37 10.00 -2.63
CA SER A 60 17.51 9.82 -1.72
C SER A 60 17.65 8.35 -1.30
N SER A 61 16.51 7.68 -1.13
CA SER A 61 16.42 6.24 -0.84
C SER A 61 16.85 5.35 -2.02
N ARG A 62 17.06 5.92 -3.21
CA ARG A 62 17.49 5.20 -4.43
C ARG A 62 19.01 5.09 -4.60
N GLN A 63 19.83 5.82 -3.82
CA GLN A 63 21.29 5.88 -3.99
C GLN A 63 22.10 5.05 -2.97
N ALA A 64 21.45 4.38 -2.02
CA ALA A 64 22.12 3.67 -0.93
C ALA A 64 22.15 2.14 -1.06
N ALA A 65 21.88 1.58 -2.25
CA ALA A 65 21.87 0.13 -2.52
C ALA A 65 22.89 -0.26 -3.59
#